data_AF-A0A0F2R6D6-F1
#
_entry.id   AF-A0A0F2R6D6-F1
#
_cell.length_a   1.000
_cell.length_b   1.000
_cell.length_c   1.000
_cell.angle_alpha   90.00
_cell.angle_beta   90.00
_cell.angle_gamma   90.00
#
_symmetry.space_group_name_H-M   'P 1'
#
loop_
_entity.id
_entity.type
_entity.pdbx_description
1 polymer ?
#
loop_
_entity_poly.entity_id
_entity_poly.type
_entity_poly.pdbx_seq_one_letter_code
_entity_poly.pdbx_strand_id
1 'polypeptide(L)'
;MIPWYAPTTLNAWSRRLLSARTIILVLVLAAFAITELRFDWVEETVGTFLVTTNSGRPQSGTIWEQGRMTDSARQTLAQYASERQNVQREVRQAGSLGQVIASISAEKGVMISAEHFLALYLKLPPVLYQEVVSPYTLLAYDSAGKWQRTYLERQNKQLLIHLLDSQNQVVHRLSIGAVLLGHIERGEIAIRSGLDQLSDFAAHIYSAERFFAALNSLTEEGQRRVVAHPEDLLRVSGRIRRIGISDTDIGNAVDLGFEVEDLDGPKVILIQGDRDDVRRLQRILEYGSGSMWPWKGEVRP
;
A
#
# COMPACT_ATOMS: atom_id res chain seq x y z
N MET A 1 -61.41 -26.05 70.84
CA MET A 1 -60.63 -27.19 71.37
C MET A 1 -59.17 -26.77 71.42
N ILE A 2 -58.58 -26.66 72.61
CA ILE A 2 -57.16 -26.32 72.76
C ILE A 2 -56.37 -27.62 72.56
N PRO A 3 -55.33 -27.65 71.71
CA PRO A 3 -54.57 -28.87 71.46
C PRO A 3 -53.93 -29.38 72.76
N TRP A 4 -53.97 -30.70 73.00
CA TRP A 4 -53.60 -31.32 74.29
C TRP A 4 -52.15 -31.05 74.74
N TYR A 5 -51.29 -30.59 73.83
CA TYR A 5 -49.90 -30.25 74.09
C TYR A 5 -49.66 -28.78 74.47
N ALA A 6 -50.67 -27.90 74.40
CA ALA A 6 -50.51 -26.48 74.71
C ALA A 6 -50.61 -26.21 76.24
N PRO A 7 -49.59 -25.59 76.87
CA PRO A 7 -49.63 -25.30 78.30
C PRO A 7 -50.68 -24.23 78.61
N THR A 8 -51.53 -24.48 79.60
CA THR A 8 -52.64 -23.60 80.01
C THR A 8 -52.24 -22.49 80.99
N THR A 9 -50.97 -22.45 81.44
CA THR A 9 -50.46 -21.46 82.40
C THR A 9 -49.10 -20.89 81.97
N LEU A 10 -48.86 -19.60 82.23
CA LEU A 10 -47.60 -18.90 81.92
C LEU A 10 -46.39 -19.56 82.58
N ASN A 11 -46.56 -20.10 83.79
CA ASN A 11 -45.50 -20.83 84.49
C ASN A 11 -45.11 -22.14 83.78
N ALA A 12 -46.06 -22.85 83.17
CA ALA A 12 -45.78 -24.07 82.41
C ALA A 12 -45.02 -23.77 81.10
N TRP A 13 -45.26 -22.61 80.49
CA TRP A 13 -44.46 -22.09 79.39
C TRP A 13 -43.02 -21.80 79.81
N SER A 14 -42.82 -21.11 80.93
CA SER A 14 -41.48 -20.78 81.44
C SER A 14 -40.64 -22.03 81.75
N ARG A 15 -41.25 -23.06 82.35
CA ARG A 15 -40.55 -24.32 82.66
C ARG A 15 -40.20 -25.15 81.43
N ARG A 16 -40.97 -25.06 80.35
CA ARG A 16 -40.63 -25.70 79.07
C ARG A 16 -39.52 -24.95 78.33
N LEU A 17 -39.54 -23.62 78.37
CA LEU A 17 -38.47 -22.79 77.82
C LEU A 17 -37.15 -22.98 78.58
N LEU A 18 -37.22 -23.12 79.91
CA LEU A 18 -36.07 -23.39 80.79
C LEU A 18 -35.77 -24.88 80.97
N SER A 19 -36.39 -25.77 80.18
CA SER A 19 -36.08 -27.19 80.25
C SER A 19 -34.68 -27.44 79.70
N ALA A 20 -33.92 -28.34 80.33
CA ALA A 20 -32.54 -28.64 79.92
C ALA A 20 -32.45 -29.02 78.42
N ARG A 21 -33.46 -29.71 77.88
CA ARG A 21 -33.53 -30.08 76.46
C ARG A 21 -33.63 -28.86 75.54
N THR A 22 -34.48 -27.88 75.89
CA THR A 22 -34.65 -26.65 75.12
C THR A 22 -33.39 -25.79 75.17
N ILE A 23 -32.76 -25.68 76.34
CA ILE A 23 -31.50 -24.94 76.52
C ILE A 23 -30.37 -25.57 75.69
N ILE A 24 -30.24 -26.90 75.72
CA ILE A 24 -29.25 -27.63 74.91
C ILE A 24 -29.51 -27.40 73.42
N LEU A 25 -30.75 -27.48 72.97
CA LEU A 25 -31.09 -27.27 71.56
C LEU A 25 -30.77 -25.84 71.10
N VAL A 26 -31.06 -24.84 71.93
CA VAL A 26 -30.69 -23.44 71.67
C VAL A 26 -29.18 -23.27 71.63
N LEU A 27 -28.44 -23.90 72.54
CA LEU A 27 -26.96 -23.86 72.54
C LEU A 27 -26.37 -24.49 71.28
N VAL A 28 -26.91 -25.62 70.82
CA VAL A 28 -26.46 -26.29 69.59
C VAL A 28 -26.75 -25.42 68.37
N LEU A 29 -27.94 -24.83 68.27
CA LEU A 29 -28.27 -23.91 67.18
C LEU A 29 -27.40 -22.66 67.19
N ALA A 30 -27.13 -22.09 68.38
CA ALA A 30 -26.24 -20.94 68.51
C ALA A 30 -24.80 -21.29 68.13
N ALA A 31 -24.30 -22.47 68.53
CA ALA A 31 -22.98 -22.95 68.12
C ALA A 31 -22.89 -23.10 66.60
N PHE A 32 -23.93 -23.67 65.96
CA PHE A 32 -23.98 -23.83 64.51
C PHE A 32 -24.00 -22.48 63.78
N ALA A 33 -24.75 -21.51 64.29
CA ALA A 33 -24.78 -20.15 63.76
C ALA A 33 -23.43 -19.44 63.94
N ILE A 34 -22.74 -19.62 65.07
CA ILE A 34 -21.41 -19.05 65.29
C ILE A 34 -20.37 -19.69 64.36
N THR A 35 -20.46 -21.00 64.11
CA THR A 35 -19.57 -21.67 63.17
C THR A 35 -19.81 -21.24 61.73
N GLU A 36 -21.07 -20.99 61.34
CA GLU A 36 -21.39 -20.40 60.04
C GLU A 36 -20.76 -19.01 59.92
N LEU A 37 -21.04 -18.12 60.87
CA LEU A 37 -20.58 -16.72 60.83
C LEU A 37 -19.05 -16.57 60.89
N ARG A 38 -18.34 -17.57 61.43
CA ARG A 38 -16.88 -17.54 61.57
C ARG A 38 -16.14 -18.20 60.41
N PHE A 39 -16.74 -19.23 59.80
CA PHE A 39 -16.03 -20.08 58.85
C PHE A 39 -16.69 -20.12 57.46
N ASP A 40 -17.88 -19.54 57.29
CA ASP A 40 -18.66 -19.49 56.02
C ASP A 40 -18.67 -20.82 55.27
N TRP A 41 -18.67 -21.94 56.01
CA TRP A 41 -18.41 -23.26 55.46
C TRP A 41 -19.51 -23.70 54.51
N VAL A 42 -20.75 -23.21 54.67
CA VAL A 42 -21.84 -23.46 53.71
C VAL A 42 -21.53 -22.83 52.36
N GLU A 43 -21.07 -21.58 52.32
CA GLU A 43 -20.70 -20.89 51.07
C GLU A 43 -19.53 -21.59 50.39
N GLU A 44 -18.49 -21.95 51.15
CA GLU A 44 -17.32 -22.65 50.60
C GLU A 44 -17.69 -24.03 50.05
N THR A 45 -18.55 -24.77 50.75
CA THR A 45 -19.02 -26.10 50.33
C THR A 45 -19.89 -26.00 49.08
N VAL A 46 -20.82 -25.04 49.03
CA VAL A 46 -21.70 -24.80 47.87
C VAL A 46 -20.87 -24.30 46.68
N GLY A 47 -19.93 -23.39 46.90
CA GLY A 47 -19.02 -22.87 45.88
C GLY A 47 -18.16 -23.97 45.27
N THR A 48 -17.55 -24.81 46.10
CA THR A 48 -16.72 -25.95 45.65
C THR A 48 -17.57 -26.98 44.89
N PHE A 49 -18.79 -27.25 45.35
CA PHE A 49 -19.73 -28.13 44.65
C PHE A 49 -20.12 -27.57 43.27
N LEU A 50 -20.37 -26.26 43.17
CA LEU A 50 -20.71 -25.62 41.90
C LEU A 50 -19.53 -25.60 40.92
N VAL A 51 -18.30 -25.35 41.38
CA VAL A 51 -17.10 -25.34 40.53
C VAL A 51 -16.79 -26.74 39.99
N THR A 52 -16.90 -27.77 40.83
CA THR A 52 -16.60 -29.16 40.44
C THR A 52 -17.64 -29.74 39.49
N THR A 53 -18.90 -29.33 39.58
CA THR A 53 -19.97 -29.72 38.62
C THR A 53 -20.00 -28.86 37.35
N ASN A 54 -19.24 -27.77 37.28
CA ASN A 54 -19.21 -26.87 36.12
C ASN A 54 -18.53 -27.48 34.88
N SER A 55 -17.63 -28.46 35.06
CA SER A 55 -16.85 -29.06 33.95
C SER A 55 -17.69 -29.89 32.97
N GLY A 56 -18.88 -30.34 33.38
CA GLY A 56 -19.82 -31.13 32.55
C GLY A 56 -20.99 -30.32 31.95
N ARG A 57 -21.04 -29.00 32.14
CA ARG A 57 -22.18 -28.18 31.71
C ARG A 57 -22.05 -27.87 30.21
N PRO A 58 -23.04 -28.24 29.36
CA PRO A 58 -23.00 -27.87 27.94
C PRO A 58 -22.98 -26.34 27.83
N GLN A 59 -22.00 -25.80 27.09
CA GLN A 59 -21.84 -24.37 26.84
C GLN A 59 -22.91 -23.87 25.87
N SER A 60 -24.17 -23.83 26.31
CA SER A 60 -25.30 -23.27 25.59
C SER A 60 -25.91 -22.14 26.41
N GLY A 61 -25.82 -20.91 25.91
CA GLY A 61 -26.36 -19.71 26.55
C GLY A 61 -25.79 -18.45 25.92
N THR A 62 -26.54 -17.34 26.01
CA THR A 62 -26.21 -16.04 25.40
C THR A 62 -24.84 -15.50 25.79
N ILE A 63 -24.37 -15.74 27.02
CA ILE A 63 -23.02 -15.34 27.48
C ILE A 63 -21.91 -16.11 26.75
N TRP A 64 -22.13 -17.41 26.46
CA TRP A 64 -21.16 -18.23 25.74
C TRP A 64 -21.13 -17.93 24.24
N GLU A 65 -22.28 -17.60 23.65
CA GLU A 65 -22.34 -17.09 22.29
C GLU A 65 -21.65 -15.73 22.16
N GLN A 66 -21.87 -14.82 23.11
CA GLN A 66 -21.14 -13.54 23.17
C GLN A 66 -19.63 -13.75 23.33
N GLY A 67 -19.19 -14.69 24.17
CA GLY A 67 -17.78 -15.07 24.29
C GLY A 67 -17.20 -15.57 22.97
N ARG A 68 -17.90 -16.50 22.31
CA ARG A 68 -17.48 -17.06 21.00
C ARG A 68 -17.44 -16.01 19.89
N MET A 69 -18.41 -15.07 19.87
CA MET A 69 -18.42 -13.92 18.97
C MET A 69 -17.28 -12.94 19.28
N THR A 70 -16.93 -12.76 20.55
CA THR A 70 -15.82 -11.89 20.95
C THR A 70 -14.49 -12.50 20.56
N ASP A 71 -14.32 -13.80 20.75
CA ASP A 71 -13.10 -14.52 20.37
C ASP A 71 -12.94 -14.59 18.85
N SER A 72 -14.02 -14.85 18.10
CA SER A 72 -14.00 -14.81 16.64
C SER A 72 -13.72 -13.40 16.12
N ALA A 73 -14.29 -12.35 16.74
CA ALA A 73 -13.99 -10.96 16.40
C ALA A 73 -12.53 -10.63 16.68
N ARG A 74 -11.98 -11.03 17.83
CA ARG A 74 -10.56 -10.84 18.17
C ARG A 74 -9.64 -11.57 17.20
N GLN A 75 -9.98 -12.80 16.82
CA GLN A 75 -9.21 -13.59 15.87
C GLN A 75 -9.24 -12.95 14.48
N THR A 76 -10.40 -12.44 14.06
CA THR A 76 -10.57 -11.71 12.80
C THR A 76 -9.77 -10.40 12.81
N LEU A 77 -9.80 -9.65 13.91
CA LEU A 77 -9.00 -8.43 14.09
C LEU A 77 -7.49 -8.73 14.09
N ALA A 78 -7.06 -9.79 14.75
CA ALA A 78 -5.66 -10.22 14.76
C ALA A 78 -5.18 -10.63 13.36
N GLN A 79 -6.04 -11.34 12.61
CA GLN A 79 -5.78 -11.69 11.21
C GLN A 79 -5.65 -10.43 10.34
N TYR A 80 -6.57 -9.47 10.45
CA TYR A 80 -6.48 -8.20 9.71
C TYR A 80 -5.25 -7.38 10.09
N ALA A 81 -4.88 -7.34 11.37
CA ALA A 81 -3.68 -6.64 11.84
C ALA A 81 -2.41 -7.29 11.28
N SER A 82 -2.33 -8.62 11.30
CA SER A 82 -1.21 -9.38 10.75
C SER A 82 -1.10 -9.20 9.23
N GLU A 83 -2.22 -9.25 8.51
CA GLU A 83 -2.26 -9.05 7.06
C GLU A 83 -1.75 -7.64 6.68
N ARG A 84 -2.24 -6.60 7.37
CA ARG A 84 -1.74 -5.23 7.17
C ARG A 84 -0.26 -5.09 7.48
N GLN A 85 0.23 -5.77 8.51
CA GLN A 85 1.65 -5.72 8.86
C GLN A 85 2.52 -6.40 7.80
N ASN A 86 2.06 -7.50 7.20
CA ASN A 86 2.76 -8.18 6.12
C ASN A 86 2.84 -7.32 4.86
N VAL A 87 1.71 -6.74 4.43
CA VAL A 87 1.66 -5.81 3.28
C VAL A 87 2.58 -4.61 3.52
N GLN A 88 2.57 -4.04 4.74
CA GLN A 88 3.47 -2.93 5.08
C GLN A 88 4.95 -3.32 5.06
N ARG A 89 5.31 -4.55 5.44
CA ARG A 89 6.70 -5.04 5.33
C ARG A 89 7.13 -5.21 3.88
N GLU A 90 6.27 -5.80 3.06
CA GLU A 90 6.52 -6.00 1.63
C GLU A 90 6.71 -4.67 0.91
N VAL A 91 5.83 -3.70 1.18
CA VAL A 91 5.91 -2.34 0.63
C VAL A 91 7.20 -1.62 1.05
N ARG A 92 7.61 -1.74 2.32
CA ARG A 92 8.88 -1.14 2.78
C ARG A 92 10.11 -1.76 2.12
N GLN A 93 10.01 -3.01 1.69
CA GLN A 93 11.09 -3.74 1.00
C GLN A 93 11.00 -3.60 -0.53
N ALA A 94 9.90 -3.05 -1.05
CA ALA A 94 9.69 -2.90 -2.47
C ALA A 94 10.78 -2.01 -3.09
N GLY A 95 11.43 -2.53 -4.13
CA GLY A 95 12.49 -1.83 -4.84
C GLY A 95 11.99 -0.89 -5.94
N SER A 96 10.73 -1.04 -6.38
CA SER A 96 10.11 -0.27 -7.46
C SER A 96 8.65 0.08 -7.17
N LEU A 97 8.15 1.15 -7.81
CA LEU A 97 6.76 1.55 -7.67
C LEU A 97 5.79 0.45 -8.15
N GLY A 98 6.16 -0.30 -9.19
CA GLY A 98 5.40 -1.45 -9.68
C GLY A 98 5.19 -2.55 -8.64
N GLN A 99 6.23 -2.86 -7.84
CA GLN A 99 6.11 -3.84 -6.75
C GLN A 99 5.17 -3.35 -5.65
N VAL A 100 5.24 -2.07 -5.27
CA VAL A 100 4.28 -1.48 -4.31
C VAL A 100 2.86 -1.60 -4.87
N ILE A 101 2.66 -1.21 -6.13
CA ILE A 101 1.36 -1.25 -6.79
C ILE A 101 0.78 -2.67 -6.90
N ALA A 102 1.63 -3.68 -7.14
CA ALA A 102 1.23 -5.08 -7.20
C ALA A 102 0.77 -5.63 -5.84
N SER A 103 1.32 -5.11 -4.74
CA SER A 103 0.91 -5.48 -3.38
C SER A 103 -0.43 -4.84 -2.95
N ILE A 104 -0.95 -3.85 -3.70
CA ILE A 104 -2.20 -3.15 -3.40
C ILE A 104 -3.40 -3.98 -3.90
N SER A 105 -4.16 -4.54 -2.97
CA SER A 105 -5.46 -5.16 -3.27
C SER A 105 -6.54 -4.13 -3.63
N ALA A 106 -7.53 -4.51 -4.45
CA ALA A 106 -8.58 -3.62 -4.95
C ALA A 106 -9.46 -2.95 -3.86
N GLU A 107 -9.43 -3.44 -2.61
CA GLU A 107 -10.24 -2.92 -1.50
C GLU A 107 -9.41 -2.24 -0.39
N LYS A 108 -8.07 -2.25 -0.49
CA LYS A 108 -7.20 -1.72 0.57
C LYS A 108 -6.06 -0.91 -0.04
N GLY A 109 -5.93 0.34 0.37
CA GLY A 109 -4.78 1.16 0.04
C GLY A 109 -3.60 0.96 0.99
N VAL A 110 -2.45 1.44 0.57
CA VAL A 110 -1.16 1.35 1.25
C VAL A 110 -0.66 2.75 1.57
N MET A 111 -0.12 2.92 2.77
CA MET A 111 0.52 4.17 3.22
C MET A 111 2.03 4.00 3.20
N ILE A 112 2.74 4.95 2.60
CA ILE A 112 4.21 5.05 2.63
C ILE A 112 4.65 6.47 3.01
N SER A 113 5.93 6.64 3.39
CA SER A 113 6.48 7.98 3.63
C SER A 113 6.70 8.73 2.31
N ALA A 114 6.69 10.06 2.38
CA ALA A 114 7.03 10.93 1.25
C ALA A 114 8.41 10.57 0.66
N GLU A 115 9.42 10.39 1.53
CA GLU A 115 10.77 9.99 1.16
C GLU A 115 10.81 8.66 0.40
N HIS A 116 10.07 7.66 0.87
CA HIS A 116 10.02 6.35 0.23
C HIS A 116 9.33 6.46 -1.15
N PHE A 117 8.20 7.19 -1.22
CA PHE A 117 7.55 7.43 -2.51
C PHE A 117 8.48 8.14 -3.49
N LEU A 118 9.21 9.17 -3.04
CA LEU A 118 10.16 9.92 -3.87
C LEU A 118 11.28 9.00 -4.37
N ALA A 119 11.83 8.13 -3.51
CA ALA A 119 12.84 7.15 -3.90
C ALA A 119 12.34 6.14 -4.95
N LEU A 120 11.06 5.75 -4.90
CA LEU A 120 10.43 4.90 -5.91
C LEU A 120 10.12 5.65 -7.21
N TYR A 121 9.66 6.89 -7.09
CA TYR A 121 9.34 7.78 -8.21
C TYR A 121 10.59 8.06 -9.06
N LEU A 122 11.72 8.38 -8.43
CA LEU A 122 12.98 8.65 -9.12
C LEU A 122 13.58 7.43 -9.84
N LYS A 123 13.09 6.22 -9.56
CA LYS A 123 13.47 4.98 -10.28
C LYS A 123 12.64 4.74 -11.53
N LEU A 124 11.56 5.51 -11.75
CA LEU A 124 10.79 5.40 -12.98
C LEU A 124 11.61 5.94 -14.17
N PRO A 125 11.40 5.41 -15.39
CA PRO A 125 11.89 6.04 -16.60
C PRO A 125 11.41 7.50 -16.67
N PRO A 126 12.29 8.45 -17.05
CA PRO A 126 11.99 9.88 -16.99
C PRO A 126 10.78 10.32 -17.83
N VAL A 127 10.56 9.66 -18.97
CA VAL A 127 9.36 9.83 -19.81
C VAL A 127 8.07 9.68 -19.00
N LEU A 128 8.07 8.83 -17.96
CA LEU A 128 6.89 8.60 -17.11
C LEU A 128 6.72 9.66 -16.01
N TYR A 129 7.71 10.51 -15.76
CA TYR A 129 7.62 11.53 -14.70
C TYR A 129 6.45 12.47 -14.95
N GLN A 130 6.38 13.08 -16.12
CA GLN A 130 5.30 14.02 -16.47
C GLN A 130 3.93 13.33 -16.53
N GLU A 131 3.91 12.06 -16.92
CA GLU A 131 2.68 11.27 -17.02
C GLU A 131 2.13 10.84 -15.65
N VAL A 132 2.99 10.73 -14.62
CA VAL A 132 2.58 10.43 -13.24
C VAL A 132 2.33 11.72 -12.45
N VAL A 133 3.33 12.59 -12.34
CA VAL A 133 3.27 13.90 -11.70
C VAL A 133 4.53 14.69 -12.02
N SER A 134 4.41 15.97 -12.37
CA SER A 134 5.58 16.83 -12.61
C SER A 134 6.55 16.85 -11.41
N PRO A 135 7.86 16.67 -11.63
CA PRO A 135 8.87 16.74 -10.57
C PRO A 135 8.83 18.06 -9.78
N TYR A 136 8.52 19.17 -10.45
CA TYR A 136 8.43 20.49 -9.82
C TYR A 136 7.28 20.58 -8.81
N THR A 137 6.17 19.88 -9.08
CA THR A 137 5.03 19.79 -8.16
C THR A 137 5.44 19.07 -6.89
N LEU A 138 6.13 17.92 -7.01
CA LEU A 138 6.63 17.18 -5.84
C LEU A 138 7.65 18.00 -5.04
N LEU A 139 8.58 18.66 -5.73
CA LEU A 139 9.58 19.53 -5.10
C LEU A 139 8.94 20.69 -4.33
N ALA A 140 7.88 21.29 -4.86
CA ALA A 140 7.16 22.38 -4.18
C ALA A 140 6.47 21.89 -2.88
N TYR A 141 5.89 20.68 -2.88
CA TYR A 141 5.27 20.13 -1.68
C TYR A 141 6.29 19.67 -0.63
N ASP A 142 7.40 19.08 -1.09
CA ASP A 142 8.51 18.63 -0.23
C ASP A 142 9.21 19.80 0.45
N SER A 143 9.64 20.81 -0.33
CA SER A 143 10.33 22.01 0.19
C SER A 143 9.48 22.85 1.14
N ALA A 144 8.15 22.85 0.97
CA ALA A 144 7.22 23.54 1.85
C ALA A 144 6.95 22.78 3.18
N GLY A 145 7.47 21.56 3.34
CA GLY A 145 7.21 20.71 4.50
C GLY A 145 5.75 20.28 4.63
N LYS A 146 4.96 20.39 3.55
CA LYS A 146 3.52 20.12 3.53
C LYS A 146 3.19 18.65 3.26
N TRP A 147 4.17 17.87 2.81
CA TRP A 147 4.00 16.47 2.43
C TRP A 147 4.90 15.59 3.29
N GLN A 148 4.29 14.63 3.97
CA GLN A 148 4.99 13.67 4.84
C GLN A 148 4.67 12.22 4.51
N ARG A 149 3.47 11.96 4.01
CA ARG A 149 2.98 10.61 3.72
C ARG A 149 2.29 10.57 2.37
N THR A 150 2.31 9.40 1.76
CA THR A 150 1.63 9.13 0.50
C THR A 150 0.74 7.91 0.68
N TYR A 151 -0.54 8.07 0.37
CA TYR A 151 -1.51 6.98 0.38
C TYR A 151 -1.82 6.59 -1.06
N LEU A 152 -1.62 5.31 -1.38
CA LEU A 152 -1.87 4.74 -2.69
C LEU A 152 -3.05 3.79 -2.59
N GLU A 153 -4.05 3.95 -3.46
CA GLU A 153 -5.19 3.04 -3.52
C GLU A 153 -5.55 2.73 -4.97
N ARG A 154 -6.05 1.52 -5.20
CA ARG A 154 -6.51 1.10 -6.52
C ARG A 154 -8.03 1.25 -6.59
N GLN A 155 -8.52 2.01 -7.55
CA GLN A 155 -9.96 2.18 -7.79
C GLN A 155 -10.25 2.09 -9.29
N ASN A 156 -11.20 1.25 -9.70
CA ASN A 156 -11.65 1.15 -11.10
C ASN A 156 -10.52 0.98 -12.13
N LYS A 157 -9.50 0.15 -11.82
CA LYS A 157 -8.28 -0.06 -12.63
C LYS A 157 -7.36 1.16 -12.77
N GLN A 158 -7.60 2.21 -11.99
CA GLN A 158 -6.72 3.35 -11.84
C GLN A 158 -6.02 3.27 -10.48
N LEU A 159 -4.86 3.90 -10.39
CA LEU A 159 -4.18 4.10 -9.11
C LEU A 159 -4.34 5.56 -8.70
N LEU A 160 -4.96 5.77 -7.55
CA LEU A 160 -5.06 7.08 -6.92
C LEU A 160 -3.92 7.22 -5.92
N ILE A 161 -3.21 8.34 -6.01
CA ILE A 161 -2.11 8.69 -5.12
C ILE A 161 -2.51 9.98 -4.42
N HIS A 162 -2.63 9.91 -3.10
CA HIS A 162 -2.96 11.04 -2.25
C HIS A 162 -1.71 11.44 -1.46
N LEU A 163 -1.25 12.67 -1.64
CA LEU A 163 -0.19 13.25 -0.84
C LEU A 163 -0.82 13.83 0.43
N LEU A 164 -0.25 13.50 1.58
CA LEU A 164 -0.79 13.78 2.90
C LEU A 164 0.20 14.58 3.75
N ASP A 165 -0.32 15.49 4.56
CA ASP A 165 0.42 16.23 5.58
C ASP A 165 0.56 15.44 6.91
N SER A 166 1.15 16.08 7.93
CA SER A 166 1.27 15.50 9.28
C SER A 166 -0.06 15.14 9.96
N GLN A 167 -1.14 15.82 9.57
CA GLN A 167 -2.49 15.67 10.12
C GLN A 167 -3.32 14.68 9.28
N ASN A 168 -2.71 13.98 8.32
CA ASN A 168 -3.37 13.11 7.34
C ASN A 168 -4.42 13.85 6.48
N GLN A 169 -4.26 15.15 6.25
CA GLN A 169 -5.07 15.88 5.29
C GLN A 169 -4.46 15.75 3.90
N VAL A 170 -5.33 15.61 2.89
CA VAL A 170 -4.91 15.48 1.50
C VAL A 170 -4.50 16.85 0.98
N VAL A 171 -3.20 17.03 0.71
CA VAL A 171 -2.65 18.25 0.10
C VAL A 171 -2.66 18.20 -1.42
N HIS A 172 -2.60 17.00 -1.99
CA HIS A 172 -2.64 16.81 -3.44
C HIS A 172 -3.18 15.43 -3.82
N ARG A 173 -3.85 15.33 -4.98
CA ARG A 173 -4.40 14.09 -5.54
C ARG A 173 -3.90 13.88 -6.96
N LEU A 174 -3.47 12.67 -7.23
CA LEU A 174 -2.99 12.22 -8.54
C LEU A 174 -3.76 10.96 -8.93
N SER A 175 -3.95 10.75 -10.23
CA SER A 175 -4.54 9.52 -10.76
C SER A 175 -3.69 9.02 -11.92
N ILE A 176 -3.30 7.75 -11.84
CA ILE A 176 -2.61 7.03 -12.91
C ILE A 176 -3.65 6.17 -13.64
N GLY A 177 -3.79 6.41 -14.94
CA GLY A 177 -4.69 5.65 -15.81
C GLY A 177 -4.26 4.18 -15.97
N ALA A 178 -5.22 3.31 -16.32
CA ALA A 178 -5.02 1.87 -16.41
C ALA A 178 -3.90 1.42 -17.38
N VAL A 179 -3.70 2.17 -18.47
CA VAL A 179 -2.65 1.88 -19.47
C VAL A 179 -1.28 2.08 -18.83
N LEU A 180 -1.01 3.28 -18.31
CA LEU A 180 0.24 3.64 -17.65
C LEU A 180 0.52 2.75 -16.43
N LEU A 181 -0.52 2.42 -15.66
CA LEU A 181 -0.43 1.54 -14.50
C LEU A 181 0.10 0.15 -14.87
N GLY A 182 -0.41 -0.44 -15.96
CA GLY A 182 0.04 -1.74 -16.44
C GLY A 182 1.51 -1.75 -16.91
N HIS A 183 2.08 -0.60 -17.29
CA HIS A 183 3.51 -0.49 -17.64
C HIS A 183 4.40 -0.45 -16.40
N ILE A 184 4.01 0.36 -15.42
CA ILE A 184 4.75 0.49 -14.16
C ILE A 184 4.78 -0.85 -13.41
N GLU A 185 3.68 -1.59 -13.39
CA GLU A 185 3.59 -2.92 -12.75
C GLU A 185 4.53 -3.96 -13.37
N ARG A 186 4.63 -3.97 -14.71
CA ARG A 186 5.43 -4.96 -15.43
C ARG A 186 6.90 -4.58 -15.54
N GLY A 187 7.27 -3.37 -15.10
CA GLY A 187 8.64 -2.83 -15.26
C GLY A 187 9.06 -2.78 -16.73
N GLU A 188 8.09 -2.72 -17.65
CA GLU A 188 8.34 -2.77 -19.08
C GLU A 188 8.88 -1.42 -19.57
N ILE A 189 10.04 -1.46 -20.24
CA ILE A 189 10.62 -0.34 -21.00
C ILE A 189 9.77 -0.05 -22.26
N ALA A 190 8.87 -0.98 -22.62
CA ALA A 190 7.91 -0.85 -23.71
C ALA A 190 6.55 -0.34 -23.21
N ILE A 191 6.18 0.87 -23.63
CA ILE A 191 4.90 1.52 -23.31
C ILE A 191 3.91 1.21 -24.44
N ARG A 192 2.75 0.61 -24.15
CA ARG A 192 1.69 0.28 -25.13
C ARG A 192 0.84 1.53 -25.39
N SER A 193 1.47 2.52 -26.01
CA SER A 193 0.87 3.78 -26.43
C SER A 193 1.45 4.19 -27.78
N GLY A 194 0.89 5.24 -28.38
CA GLY A 194 1.58 5.98 -29.44
C GLY A 194 2.57 6.98 -28.84
N LEU A 195 3.58 7.38 -29.61
CA LEU A 195 4.49 8.48 -29.23
C LEU A 195 3.75 9.80 -29.02
N ASP A 196 2.67 10.03 -29.77
CA ASP A 196 1.81 11.21 -29.68
C ASP A 196 1.04 11.32 -28.37
N GLN A 197 0.96 10.22 -27.60
CA GLN A 197 0.30 10.18 -26.30
C GLN A 197 1.28 10.46 -25.14
N LEU A 198 2.59 10.54 -25.42
CA LEU A 198 3.61 10.80 -24.43
C LEU A 198 4.04 12.26 -24.55
N SER A 199 3.77 13.04 -23.50
CA SER A 199 3.95 14.49 -23.51
C SER A 199 5.39 14.90 -23.81
N ASP A 200 6.35 14.08 -23.34
CA ASP A 200 7.79 14.33 -23.45
C ASP A 200 8.34 14.14 -24.89
N PHE A 201 7.58 13.47 -25.77
CA PHE A 201 7.94 13.26 -27.18
C PHE A 201 7.11 14.07 -28.16
N ALA A 202 6.00 14.66 -27.72
CA ALA A 202 5.00 15.27 -28.59
C ALA A 202 5.56 16.36 -29.52
N ALA A 203 6.63 17.06 -29.11
CA ALA A 203 7.26 18.11 -29.90
C ALA A 203 8.17 17.58 -31.02
N HIS A 204 8.80 16.40 -30.86
CA HIS A 204 9.87 15.93 -31.74
C HIS A 204 9.65 14.48 -32.19
N ILE A 205 8.64 14.28 -33.03
CA ILE A 205 8.32 12.98 -33.65
C ILE A 205 8.72 12.97 -35.12
N TYR A 206 9.55 12.01 -35.50
CA TYR A 206 10.06 11.84 -36.87
C TYR A 206 9.65 10.47 -37.44
N SER A 207 9.58 10.36 -38.77
CA SER A 207 9.39 9.06 -39.42
C SER A 207 10.65 8.21 -39.29
N ALA A 208 10.47 6.88 -39.22
CA ALA A 208 11.57 5.94 -39.16
C ALA A 208 12.57 6.11 -40.31
N GLU A 209 12.06 6.29 -41.52
CA GLU A 209 12.90 6.50 -42.70
C GLU A 209 13.81 7.73 -42.56
N ARG A 210 13.25 8.87 -42.13
CA ARG A 210 14.02 10.11 -41.96
C ARG A 210 15.05 9.98 -40.84
N PHE A 211 14.66 9.35 -39.73
CA PHE A 211 15.55 9.12 -38.60
C PHE A 211 16.74 8.24 -38.98
N PHE A 212 16.49 7.06 -39.55
CA PHE A 212 17.57 6.13 -39.92
C PHE A 212 18.45 6.68 -41.04
N ALA A 213 17.90 7.44 -41.99
CA ALA A 213 18.71 8.14 -43.00
C ALA A 213 19.67 9.15 -42.36
N ALA A 214 19.20 9.94 -41.38
CA ALA A 214 20.04 10.87 -40.65
C ALA A 214 21.06 10.16 -39.76
N LEU A 215 20.67 9.08 -39.08
CA LEU A 215 21.56 8.26 -38.25
C LEU A 215 22.70 7.66 -39.08
N ASN A 216 22.38 7.14 -40.27
CA ASN A 216 23.36 6.58 -41.20
C ASN A 216 24.34 7.61 -41.78
N SER A 217 24.01 8.92 -41.69
CA SER A 217 24.93 9.99 -42.08
C SER A 217 26.01 10.27 -41.03
N LEU A 218 25.83 9.81 -39.79
CA LEU A 218 26.82 9.91 -38.73
C LEU A 218 27.90 8.82 -38.86
N THR A 219 29.07 9.08 -38.30
CA THR A 219 30.13 8.08 -38.09
C THR A 219 29.64 6.93 -37.21
N GLU A 220 30.24 5.74 -37.32
CA GLU A 220 29.88 4.57 -36.49
C GLU A 220 29.92 4.88 -34.99
N GLU A 221 30.89 5.68 -34.52
CA GLU A 221 30.96 6.12 -33.12
C GLU A 221 29.73 6.94 -32.72
N GLY A 222 29.33 7.92 -33.55
CA GLY A 222 28.13 8.72 -33.35
C GLY A 222 26.85 7.88 -33.39
N GLN A 223 26.78 6.87 -34.26
CA GLN A 223 25.63 5.95 -34.31
C GLN A 223 25.49 5.17 -32.99
N ARG A 224 26.59 4.62 -32.47
CA ARG A 224 26.63 3.91 -31.19
C ARG A 224 26.34 4.82 -29.99
N ARG A 225 26.65 6.11 -30.09
CA ARG A 225 26.33 7.08 -29.04
C ARG A 225 24.88 7.52 -29.06
N VAL A 226 24.26 7.62 -30.24
CA VAL A 226 22.81 7.90 -30.34
C VAL A 226 21.99 6.68 -29.94
N VAL A 227 22.33 5.49 -30.44
CA VAL A 227 21.63 4.23 -30.15
C VAL A 227 22.65 3.23 -29.60
N ALA A 228 22.74 3.15 -28.27
CA ALA A 228 23.75 2.33 -27.59
C ALA A 228 23.64 0.82 -27.89
N HIS A 229 22.41 0.31 -27.90
CA HIS A 229 22.11 -1.12 -28.06
C HIS A 229 21.07 -1.35 -29.17
N PRO A 230 21.44 -1.18 -30.46
CA PRO A 230 20.50 -1.38 -31.57
C PRO A 230 19.96 -2.82 -31.65
N GLU A 231 20.67 -3.80 -31.09
CA GLU A 231 20.22 -5.19 -30.96
C GLU A 231 18.91 -5.33 -30.18
N ASP A 232 18.62 -4.42 -29.24
CA ASP A 232 17.38 -4.45 -28.47
C ASP A 232 16.17 -4.11 -29.34
N LEU A 233 16.35 -3.23 -30.33
CA LEU A 233 15.31 -2.92 -31.32
C LEU A 233 15.09 -4.09 -32.29
N LEU A 234 16.13 -4.87 -32.60
CA LEU A 234 16.04 -6.02 -33.49
C LEU A 234 15.35 -7.22 -32.84
N ARG A 235 15.40 -7.32 -31.51
CA ARG A 235 14.72 -8.39 -30.75
C ARG A 235 13.20 -8.24 -30.73
N VAL A 236 12.70 -7.06 -31.07
CA VAL A 236 11.30 -6.72 -30.94
C VAL A 236 10.54 -7.12 -32.21
N SER A 237 9.47 -7.88 -32.03
CA SER A 237 8.53 -8.18 -33.11
C SER A 237 7.73 -6.93 -33.48
N GLY A 238 7.65 -6.64 -34.79
CA GLY A 238 6.91 -5.52 -35.36
C GLY A 238 7.77 -4.63 -36.26
N ARG A 239 7.18 -3.52 -36.74
CA ARG A 239 7.88 -2.55 -37.60
C ARG A 239 7.97 -1.20 -36.92
N ILE A 240 9.19 -0.65 -36.82
CA ILE A 240 9.40 0.73 -36.33
C ILE A 240 8.82 1.70 -37.37
N ARG A 241 7.89 2.57 -36.96
CA ARG A 241 7.26 3.56 -37.84
C ARG A 241 7.69 4.99 -37.53
N ARG A 242 7.81 5.32 -36.26
CA ARG A 242 8.09 6.67 -35.77
C ARG A 242 9.13 6.61 -34.66
N ILE A 243 9.94 7.65 -34.57
CA ILE A 243 10.89 7.84 -33.46
C ILE A 243 10.63 9.21 -32.86
N GLY A 244 10.50 9.25 -31.53
CA GLY A 244 10.45 10.46 -30.74
C GLY A 244 11.79 10.74 -30.09
N ILE A 245 12.18 12.00 -30.03
CA ILE A 245 13.31 12.47 -29.20
C ILE A 245 12.73 13.23 -28.02
N SER A 246 13.12 12.87 -26.79
CA SER A 246 12.60 13.52 -25.59
C SER A 246 13.02 14.99 -25.52
N ASP A 247 12.11 15.84 -25.00
CA ASP A 247 12.38 17.24 -24.66
C ASP A 247 13.22 17.39 -23.39
N THR A 248 13.27 16.34 -22.58
CA THR A 248 13.94 16.33 -21.29
C THR A 248 15.31 15.67 -21.39
N ASP A 249 16.34 16.37 -20.92
CA ASP A 249 17.70 15.82 -20.78
C ASP A 249 17.89 15.27 -19.36
N ILE A 250 18.50 14.08 -19.22
CA ILE A 250 18.84 13.47 -17.93
C ILE A 250 20.35 13.35 -17.83
N GLY A 251 20.99 14.30 -17.15
CA GLY A 251 22.44 14.35 -17.05
C GLY A 251 23.08 14.50 -18.44
N ASN A 252 23.74 13.45 -18.92
CA ASN A 252 24.35 13.40 -20.27
C ASN A 252 23.62 12.45 -21.23
N ALA A 253 22.38 12.05 -20.92
CA ALA A 253 21.58 11.16 -21.74
C ALA A 253 20.25 11.81 -22.16
N VAL A 254 19.74 11.39 -23.30
CA VAL A 254 18.43 11.76 -23.85
C VAL A 254 17.67 10.49 -24.21
N ASP A 255 16.40 10.42 -23.82
CA ASP A 255 15.54 9.29 -24.15
C ASP A 255 15.05 9.39 -25.61
N LEU A 256 15.13 8.27 -26.31
CA LEU A 256 14.62 8.04 -27.66
C LEU A 256 13.46 7.03 -27.57
N GLY A 257 12.29 7.42 -28.05
CA GLY A 257 11.12 6.53 -28.10
C GLY A 257 10.94 5.94 -29.49
N PHE A 258 11.03 4.62 -29.63
CA PHE A 258 10.83 3.90 -30.89
C PHE A 258 9.43 3.30 -30.93
N GLU A 259 8.55 3.87 -31.76
CA GLU A 259 7.21 3.34 -31.94
C GLU A 259 7.19 2.19 -32.93
N VAL A 260 6.87 1.00 -32.40
CA VAL A 260 6.75 -0.26 -33.12
C VAL A 260 5.27 -0.60 -33.27
N GLU A 261 4.85 -0.81 -34.51
CA GLU A 261 3.54 -1.38 -34.81
C GLU A 261 3.64 -2.91 -34.79
N ASP A 262 2.88 -3.54 -33.91
CA ASP A 262 2.80 -5.00 -33.71
C ASP A 262 1.33 -5.45 -33.82
N LEU A 263 1.07 -6.76 -33.80
CA LEU A 263 -0.28 -7.35 -33.90
C LEU A 263 -1.21 -6.92 -32.75
N ASP A 264 -0.63 -6.61 -31.59
CA ASP A 264 -1.32 -6.13 -30.37
C ASP A 264 -1.59 -4.61 -30.37
N GLY A 265 -1.15 -3.88 -31.41
CA GLY A 265 -1.21 -2.42 -31.50
C GLY A 265 0.15 -1.72 -31.34
N PRO A 266 0.18 -0.37 -31.34
CA PRO A 266 1.42 0.40 -31.22
C PRO A 266 2.04 0.27 -29.82
N LYS A 267 3.36 0.15 -29.78
CA LYS A 267 4.17 0.18 -28.55
C LYS A 267 5.41 1.05 -28.75
N VAL A 268 5.77 1.85 -27.75
CA VAL A 268 6.96 2.69 -27.72
C VAL A 268 8.03 2.04 -26.88
N ILE A 269 9.23 1.89 -27.43
CA ILE A 269 10.40 1.33 -26.74
C ILE A 269 11.37 2.46 -26.44
N LEU A 270 11.74 2.61 -25.18
CA LEU A 270 12.66 3.64 -24.75
C LEU A 270 14.12 3.15 -24.82
N ILE A 271 14.99 3.94 -25.45
CA ILE A 271 16.44 3.74 -25.48
C ILE A 271 17.12 5.05 -25.15
N GLN A 272 18.24 4.98 -24.43
CA GLN A 272 19.04 6.16 -24.09
C GLN A 272 20.16 6.38 -25.10
N GLY A 273 20.32 7.62 -25.53
CA GLY A 273 21.46 8.09 -26.30
C GLY A 273 22.22 9.18 -25.57
N ASP A 274 23.48 9.39 -25.95
CA ASP A 274 24.31 10.52 -25.51
C ASP A 274 23.68 11.84 -25.97
N ARG A 275 23.60 12.79 -25.03
CA ARG A 275 22.93 14.07 -25.24
C ARG A 275 23.47 14.84 -26.44
N ASP A 276 24.78 15.00 -26.55
CA ASP A 276 25.37 15.88 -27.56
C ASP A 276 25.18 15.31 -28.97
N ASP A 277 25.31 13.99 -29.11
CA ASP A 277 25.13 13.29 -30.37
C ASP A 277 23.65 13.19 -30.78
N VAL A 278 22.73 12.96 -29.84
CA VAL A 278 21.28 12.98 -30.09
C VAL A 278 20.83 14.38 -30.53
N ARG A 279 21.25 15.44 -29.82
CA ARG A 279 20.90 16.82 -30.20
C ARG A 279 21.55 17.26 -31.51
N ARG A 280 22.72 16.70 -31.88
CA ARG A 280 23.30 16.86 -33.23
C ARG A 280 22.42 16.19 -34.29
N LEU A 281 22.00 14.96 -34.06
CA LEU A 281 21.10 14.24 -34.96
C LEU A 281 19.77 14.99 -35.14
N GLN A 282 19.19 15.48 -34.04
CA GLN A 282 17.97 16.28 -34.05
C GLN A 282 18.09 17.52 -34.95
N ARG A 283 19.22 18.24 -34.89
CA ARG A 283 19.47 19.37 -35.79
C ARG A 283 19.54 18.96 -37.26
N ILE A 284 20.15 17.81 -37.57
CA ILE A 284 20.14 17.28 -38.94
C ILE A 284 18.70 16.95 -39.38
N LEU A 285 17.91 16.41 -38.46
CA LEU A 285 16.51 16.09 -38.71
C LEU A 285 15.68 17.35 -38.95
N GLU A 286 15.86 18.42 -38.19
CA GLU A 286 15.06 19.65 -38.30
C GLU A 286 15.47 20.52 -39.49
N TYR A 287 16.78 20.71 -39.70
CA TYR A 287 17.30 21.70 -40.64
C TYR A 287 17.83 21.10 -41.94
N GLY A 288 17.86 19.76 -42.07
CA GLY A 288 18.52 19.05 -43.15
C GLY A 288 20.04 19.22 -43.11
N SER A 289 20.80 18.37 -43.80
CA SER A 289 22.27 18.44 -43.82
C SER A 289 22.85 19.70 -44.48
N GLY A 290 22.01 20.64 -44.92
CA GLY A 290 22.36 21.77 -45.78
C GLY A 290 22.55 23.14 -45.10
N SER A 291 22.46 23.28 -43.78
CA SER A 291 22.65 24.59 -43.12
C SER A 291 23.64 24.56 -41.95
N MET A 292 24.83 24.01 -42.19
CA MET A 292 25.98 24.32 -41.34
C MET A 292 26.54 25.69 -41.76
N TRP A 293 26.05 26.76 -41.12
CA TRP A 293 26.68 28.09 -41.20
C TRP A 293 28.09 28.01 -40.57
N PRO A 294 29.15 28.49 -41.24
CA PRO A 294 30.51 28.24 -40.79
C PRO A 294 30.87 29.17 -39.63
N TRP A 295 31.26 28.59 -38.50
CA TRP A 295 32.08 29.30 -37.52
C TRP A 295 33.43 29.63 -38.17
N LYS A 296 33.60 30.88 -38.62
CA LYS A 296 34.93 31.43 -38.88
C LYS A 296 35.58 31.76 -37.54
N GLY A 297 36.35 30.82 -37.02
CA GLY A 297 37.46 31.14 -36.13
C GLY A 297 38.54 31.86 -36.93
N GLU A 298 38.46 33.19 -37.02
CA GLU A 298 39.61 34.01 -37.39
C GLU A 298 40.43 34.24 -36.12
N VAL A 299 41.44 33.39 -35.94
CA VAL A 299 42.63 33.75 -35.16
C VAL A 299 43.27 34.92 -35.89
N ARG A 300 43.51 36.03 -35.20
CA ARG A 300 44.42 37.08 -35.66
C ARG A 300 45.62 37.17 -34.71
N PRO A 301 46.82 37.43 -35.27
CA PRO A 301 48.10 37.42 -34.56
C PRO A 301 48.23 38.52 -33.51
#